data_AF-A0A7V4G896-F1
#
_entry.id   AF-A0A7V4G896-F1
#
_cell.length_a   1.000
_cell.length_b   1.000
_cell.length_c   1.000
_cell.angle_alpha   90.00
_cell.angle_beta   90.00
_cell.angle_gamma   90.00
#
_symmetry.space_group_name_H-M   'P 1'
#
loop_
_entity.id
_entity.type
_entity.pdbx_description
1 polymer ?
#
loop_
_entity_poly.entity_id
_entity_poly.type
_entity_poly.pdbx_seq_one_letter_code
_entity_poly.pdbx_strand_id
1 'polypeptide(L)'
;GPGAALGGLDGAPEHHLEKPGQRRDQKVLSQNLLDPRELAETLLTEEHWRQILSSLVVCFFAREIYKREVVARALQLSGFSLAPEELLGIGREIHREKYRFKEREGFSLGQLRIPKRLLETPTLVAGWDENYLIKVMESVKEIMSS
;
A
#
# COMPACT_ATOMS: atom_id res chain seq x y z
N GLY A 1 8.34 9.43 7.63
CA GLY A 1 9.39 8.41 7.54
C GLY A 1 9.36 7.84 6.13
N PRO A 2 9.99 6.68 5.92
CA PRO A 2 10.13 6.09 4.60
C PRO A 2 8.80 5.61 4.01
N GLY A 3 7.86 5.10 4.82
CA GLY A 3 6.55 4.69 4.32
C GLY A 3 5.77 5.86 3.73
N ALA A 4 5.78 7.01 4.40
CA ALA A 4 5.17 8.24 3.91
C ALA A 4 5.82 8.76 2.62
N ALA A 5 7.14 8.63 2.50
CA ALA A 5 7.91 9.03 1.33
C ALA A 5 7.57 8.19 0.09
N LEU A 6 7.12 6.94 0.30
CA LEU A 6 6.71 6.02 -0.74
C LEU A 6 5.19 6.02 -1.00
N GLY A 7 4.41 6.81 -0.27
CA GLY A 7 2.96 6.90 -0.46
C GLY A 7 2.63 7.44 -1.85
N GLY A 8 2.15 6.57 -2.74
CA GLY A 8 1.89 6.85 -4.17
C GLY A 8 2.85 6.16 -5.14
N LEU A 9 3.91 5.50 -4.66
CA LEU A 9 4.90 4.79 -5.48
C LEU A 9 4.61 3.30 -5.65
N ASP A 10 3.45 2.82 -5.22
CA ASP A 10 2.97 1.44 -5.44
C ASP A 10 2.15 1.28 -6.72
N GLY A 11 1.95 2.37 -7.47
CA GLY A 11 1.16 2.36 -8.69
C GLY A 11 -0.35 2.52 -8.43
N ALA A 12 -0.79 2.90 -7.24
CA ALA A 12 -2.16 3.37 -7.04
C ALA A 12 -2.30 4.88 -7.35
N PRO A 13 -3.48 5.42 -7.74
CA PRO A 13 -3.64 6.86 -7.96
C PRO A 13 -3.46 7.63 -6.64
N GLU A 14 -2.68 8.71 -6.63
CA GLU A 14 -2.49 9.53 -5.44
C GLU A 14 -3.81 10.17 -4.98
N HIS A 15 -4.29 9.79 -3.80
CA HIS A 15 -5.36 10.50 -3.11
C HIS A 15 -4.91 10.87 -1.70
N HIS A 16 -5.14 12.11 -1.26
CA HIS A 16 -4.71 12.56 0.08
C HIS A 16 -5.34 11.78 1.25
N LEU A 17 -6.39 11.01 0.98
CA LEU A 17 -7.01 10.05 1.91
C LEU A 17 -6.23 8.73 2.06
N GLU A 18 -5.19 8.53 1.24
CA GLU A 18 -4.46 7.28 1.03
C GLU A 18 -3.01 7.40 1.49
N LYS A 19 -2.76 7.17 2.78
CA LYS A 19 -1.38 7.17 3.30
C LYS A 19 -1.13 6.00 4.26
N PRO A 20 -1.22 4.73 3.79
CA PRO A 20 -0.84 3.55 4.56
C PRO A 20 0.56 3.71 5.15
N GLY A 21 1.49 4.22 4.34
CA GLY A 21 2.86 4.52 4.75
C GLY A 21 3.01 5.54 5.87
N GLN A 22 2.18 6.60 5.94
CA GLN A 22 2.23 7.55 7.07
C GLN A 22 1.72 6.94 8.37
N ARG A 23 0.64 6.17 8.31
CA ARG A 23 0.13 5.43 9.47
C ARG A 23 1.14 4.39 9.93
N ARG A 24 1.80 3.69 9.00
CA ARG A 24 2.87 2.74 9.31
C ARG A 24 4.04 3.44 9.98
N ASP A 25 4.54 4.53 9.41
CA ASP A 25 5.59 5.34 10.04
C ASP A 25 5.20 5.78 11.45
N GLN A 26 3.93 6.10 11.70
CA GLN A 26 3.43 6.48 13.02
C GLN A 26 3.26 5.30 13.99
N LYS A 27 2.97 4.09 13.50
CA LYS A 27 2.90 2.88 14.32
C LYS A 27 4.27 2.24 14.58
N VAL A 28 5.21 2.38 13.63
CA VAL A 28 6.61 1.93 13.70
C VAL A 28 7.45 2.87 14.57
N LEU A 29 6.90 3.97 15.10
CA LEU A 29 7.53 4.78 16.16
C LEU A 29 7.98 3.96 17.39
N SER A 30 7.57 2.69 17.53
CA SER A 30 7.99 1.75 18.57
C SER A 30 8.91 0.60 18.11
N GLN A 31 9.28 0.50 16.83
CA GLN A 31 10.13 -0.59 16.30
C GLN A 31 11.20 -0.07 15.31
N ASN A 32 12.28 -0.84 15.16
CA ASN A 32 13.40 -0.53 14.26
C ASN A 32 12.96 -0.33 12.80
N LEU A 33 13.79 0.35 12.01
CA LEU A 33 13.62 0.45 10.55
C LEU A 33 13.47 -0.96 9.95
N LEU A 34 12.36 -1.20 9.24
CA LEU A 34 12.09 -2.47 8.58
C LEU A 34 13.06 -2.70 7.42
N ASP A 35 13.29 -3.97 7.08
CA ASP A 35 13.95 -4.30 5.82
C ASP A 35 13.13 -3.74 4.63
N PRO A 36 13.78 -3.28 3.53
CA PRO A 36 13.06 -2.76 2.37
C PRO A 36 11.97 -3.69 1.80
N ARG A 37 12.20 -5.01 1.77
CA ARG A 37 11.23 -5.98 1.26
C ARG A 37 10.06 -6.15 2.22
N GLU A 38 10.31 -6.20 3.52
CA GLU A 38 9.26 -6.24 4.54
C GLU A 38 8.36 -4.99 4.50
N LEU A 39 8.96 -3.81 4.27
CA LEU A 39 8.19 -2.59 4.08
C LEU A 39 7.35 -2.65 2.80
N ALA A 40 7.90 -3.14 1.69
CA ALA A 40 7.17 -3.32 0.44
C ALA A 40 5.95 -4.26 0.60
N GLU A 41 6.15 -5.44 1.18
CA GLU A 41 5.08 -6.42 1.45
C GLU A 41 3.99 -5.86 2.37
N THR A 42 4.42 -5.09 3.37
CA THR A 42 3.52 -4.40 4.29
C THR A 42 2.64 -3.39 3.57
N LEU A 43 3.24 -2.53 2.73
CA LEU A 43 2.52 -1.52 1.96
C LEU A 43 1.54 -2.18 0.99
N LEU A 44 1.99 -3.19 0.24
CA LEU A 44 1.16 -3.93 -0.71
C LEU A 44 -0.01 -4.65 -0.02
N THR A 45 0.21 -5.24 1.17
CA THR A 45 -0.87 -5.88 1.92
C THR A 45 -1.95 -4.89 2.34
N GLU A 46 -1.57 -3.67 2.74
CA GLU A 46 -2.54 -2.61 3.03
C GLU A 46 -3.27 -2.14 1.76
N GLU A 47 -2.55 -2.04 0.64
CA GLU A 47 -3.10 -1.64 -0.64
C GLU A 47 -4.09 -2.68 -1.21
N HIS A 48 -3.80 -3.97 -1.06
CA HIS A 48 -4.73 -5.05 -1.42
C HIS A 48 -6.03 -4.97 -0.64
N TRP A 49 -5.95 -4.75 0.69
CA TRP A 49 -7.15 -4.56 1.49
C TRP A 49 -7.95 -3.33 1.05
N ARG A 50 -7.24 -2.26 0.69
CA ARG A 50 -7.84 -1.04 0.18
C ARG A 50 -8.62 -1.25 -1.11
N GLN A 51 -8.17 -2.16 -1.99
CA GLN A 51 -8.92 -2.48 -3.21
C GLN A 51 -10.32 -2.99 -2.89
N ILE A 52 -10.46 -3.83 -1.86
CA ILE A 52 -11.77 -4.31 -1.38
C ILE A 52 -12.61 -3.15 -0.87
N LEU A 53 -12.06 -2.34 0.04
CA LEU A 53 -12.78 -1.21 0.61
C LEU A 53 -13.24 -0.21 -0.47
N SER A 54 -12.40 0.07 -1.46
CA SER A 54 -12.74 0.95 -2.57
C SER A 54 -13.86 0.37 -3.45
N SER A 55 -13.85 -0.94 -3.68
CA SER A 55 -14.87 -1.63 -4.48
C SER A 55 -16.24 -1.66 -3.79
N LEU A 56 -16.23 -1.63 -2.45
CA LEU A 56 -17.44 -1.52 -1.62
C LEU A 56 -17.91 -0.07 -1.43
N VAL A 57 -17.21 0.91 -2.01
CA VAL A 57 -17.55 2.34 -1.94
C VAL A 57 -17.73 2.83 -0.50
N VAL A 58 -16.91 2.31 0.43
CA VAL A 58 -17.01 2.71 1.84
C VAL A 58 -16.39 4.08 2.09
N CYS A 59 -16.79 4.72 3.18
CA CYS A 59 -16.14 5.94 3.64
C CYS A 59 -14.74 5.64 4.22
N PHE A 60 -13.68 6.15 3.58
CA PHE A 60 -12.30 5.93 4.04
C PHE A 60 -11.95 6.62 5.36
N PHE A 61 -12.76 7.58 5.83
CA PHE A 61 -12.61 8.16 7.17
C PHE A 61 -12.93 7.12 8.27
N ALA A 62 -13.83 6.18 8.00
CA ALA A 62 -14.22 5.14 8.95
C ALA A 62 -13.51 3.80 8.72
N ARG A 63 -12.48 3.75 7.85
CA ARG A 63 -11.89 2.49 7.35
C ARG A 63 -11.45 1.48 8.40
N GLU A 64 -11.11 1.94 9.60
CA GLU A 64 -10.65 1.07 10.70
C GLU A 64 -11.74 0.13 11.24
N ILE A 65 -13.01 0.51 11.09
CA ILE A 65 -14.13 -0.32 11.56
C ILE A 65 -14.46 -1.43 10.56
N TYR A 66 -14.13 -1.22 9.27
CA TYR A 66 -14.31 -2.20 8.21
C TYR A 66 -13.14 -3.20 8.22
N LYS A 67 -13.07 -4.00 9.29
CA LYS A 67 -12.16 -5.15 9.39
C LYS A 67 -12.63 -6.26 8.45
N ARG A 68 -11.70 -7.14 8.06
CA ARG A 68 -11.97 -8.21 7.08
C ARG A 68 -13.14 -9.10 7.49
N GLU A 69 -13.21 -9.43 8.77
CA GLU A 69 -14.27 -10.27 9.35
C GLU A 69 -15.63 -9.56 9.33
N VAL A 70 -15.63 -8.23 9.54
CA VAL A 70 -16.85 -7.42 9.47
C VAL A 70 -17.36 -7.35 8.04
N VAL A 71 -16.47 -7.10 7.09
CA VAL A 71 -16.80 -7.03 5.65
C VAL A 71 -17.30 -8.39 5.14
N ALA A 72 -16.62 -9.49 5.47
CA ALA A 72 -17.03 -10.84 5.09
C ALA A 72 -18.44 -11.17 5.60
N ARG A 73 -18.74 -10.88 6.87
CA ARG A 73 -20.09 -11.08 7.42
C ARG A 73 -21.14 -10.21 6.74
N ALA A 74 -20.82 -8.96 6.42
CA ALA A 74 -21.76 -8.07 5.72
C ALA A 74 -22.05 -8.55 4.29
N LEU A 75 -21.02 -9.00 3.57
CA LEU A 75 -21.14 -9.57 2.23
C LEU A 75 -21.98 -10.86 2.22
N GLN A 76 -21.88 -11.67 3.26
CA GLN A 76 -22.70 -12.88 3.41
C GLN A 76 -24.20 -12.56 3.41
N LEU A 77 -24.63 -11.45 4.04
CA LEU A 77 -26.02 -11.01 4.03
C LEU A 77 -26.51 -10.62 2.62
N SER A 78 -25.60 -10.30 1.72
CA SER A 78 -25.87 -9.96 0.32
C SER A 78 -25.70 -11.15 -0.63
N GLY A 79 -25.51 -12.37 -0.11
CA GLY A 79 -25.37 -13.60 -0.89
C GLY A 79 -23.93 -13.97 -1.26
N PHE A 80 -22.92 -13.22 -0.78
CA PHE A 80 -21.51 -13.53 -1.03
C PHE A 80 -20.89 -14.27 0.17
N SER A 81 -20.71 -15.59 0.04
CA SER A 81 -20.04 -16.39 1.06
C SER A 81 -18.52 -16.41 0.81
N LEU A 82 -17.81 -15.43 1.35
CA LEU A 82 -16.35 -15.29 1.22
C LEU A 82 -15.69 -15.29 2.61
N ALA A 83 -14.58 -16.00 2.75
CA ALA A 83 -13.71 -15.92 3.90
C ALA A 83 -12.90 -14.62 3.90
N PRO A 84 -12.48 -14.11 5.08
CA PRO A 84 -11.63 -12.92 5.20
C PRO A 84 -10.36 -12.96 4.33
N GLU A 85 -9.75 -14.13 4.17
CA GLU A 85 -8.54 -14.37 3.39
C GLU A 85 -8.80 -14.32 1.87
N GLU A 86 -9.98 -14.78 1.44
CA GLU A 86 -10.39 -14.71 0.03
C GLU A 86 -10.54 -13.25 -0.41
N LEU A 87 -11.04 -12.38 0.47
CA LEU A 87 -11.12 -10.94 0.20
C LEU A 87 -9.74 -10.32 -0.06
N LEU A 88 -8.71 -10.72 0.69
CA LEU A 88 -7.35 -10.25 0.38
C LEU A 88 -6.86 -10.75 -0.98
N GLY A 89 -7.18 -11.99 -1.33
CA GLY A 89 -6.88 -12.54 -2.66
C GLY A 89 -7.51 -11.70 -3.76
N ILE A 90 -8.81 -11.43 -3.66
CA ILE A 90 -9.53 -10.56 -4.61
C ILE A 90 -8.90 -9.17 -4.67
N GLY A 91 -8.55 -8.60 -3.51
CA GLY A 91 -7.93 -7.29 -3.43
C GLY A 91 -6.57 -7.21 -4.13
N ARG A 92 -5.76 -8.27 -4.03
CA ARG A 92 -4.50 -8.42 -4.78
C ARG A 92 -4.73 -8.49 -6.28
N GLU A 93 -5.69 -9.29 -6.74
CA GLU A 93 -6.00 -9.37 -8.19
C GLU A 93 -6.47 -8.03 -8.75
N ILE A 94 -7.35 -7.32 -8.04
CA ILE A 94 -7.78 -5.97 -8.44
C ILE A 94 -6.58 -5.02 -8.53
N HIS A 95 -5.67 -5.08 -7.56
CA HIS A 95 -4.48 -4.24 -7.56
C HIS A 95 -3.57 -4.57 -8.75
N ARG A 96 -3.34 -5.85 -9.01
CA ARG A 96 -2.53 -6.32 -10.14
C ARG A 96 -3.08 -5.85 -11.48
N GLU A 97 -4.39 -5.94 -11.69
CA GLU A 97 -5.02 -5.47 -12.93
C GLU A 97 -4.95 -3.95 -13.09
N LYS A 98 -5.09 -3.19 -12.00
CA LYS A 98 -4.86 -1.73 -12.01
C LYS A 98 -3.41 -1.38 -12.34
N TYR A 99 -2.46 -2.11 -11.78
CA TYR A 99 -1.04 -1.92 -12.05
C TYR A 99 -0.70 -2.23 -13.51
N ARG A 100 -1.16 -3.39 -14.03
CA ARG A 100 -1.02 -3.79 -15.42
C ARG A 100 -1.62 -2.78 -16.39
N PHE A 101 -2.79 -2.22 -16.05
CA PHE A 101 -3.37 -1.12 -16.82
C PHE A 101 -2.41 0.06 -16.87
N LYS A 102 -1.87 0.51 -15.74
CA LYS A 102 -0.94 1.65 -15.70
C LYS A 102 0.34 1.39 -16.50
N GLU A 103 0.94 0.22 -16.37
CA GLU A 103 2.14 -0.14 -17.15
C GLU A 103 1.86 -0.10 -18.65
N ARG A 104 0.69 -0.61 -19.09
CA ARG A 104 0.26 -0.51 -20.49
C ARG A 104 0.14 0.94 -20.95
N GLU A 105 -0.31 1.84 -20.08
CA GLU A 105 -0.40 3.28 -20.37
C GLU A 105 0.95 4.03 -20.19
N GLY A 106 2.06 3.31 -19.99
CA GLY A 106 3.42 3.87 -19.95
C GLY A 106 3.93 4.25 -18.56
N PHE A 107 3.22 3.90 -17.49
CA PHE A 107 3.76 4.02 -16.13
C PHE A 107 4.92 3.05 -15.89
N SER A 108 5.97 3.50 -15.21
CA SER A 108 7.08 2.63 -14.80
C SER A 108 7.63 3.04 -13.44
N LEU A 109 7.63 2.10 -12.48
CA LEU A 109 8.24 2.33 -11.17
C LEU A 109 9.72 2.71 -11.26
N GLY A 110 10.46 2.13 -12.20
CA GLY A 110 11.87 2.41 -12.40
C GLY A 110 12.17 3.81 -12.95
N GLN A 111 11.15 4.53 -13.43
CA GLN A 111 11.28 5.91 -13.90
C GLN A 111 10.85 6.94 -12.84
N LEU A 112 10.36 6.50 -11.68
CA LEU A 112 9.97 7.40 -10.60
C LEU A 112 11.20 8.03 -9.97
N ARG A 113 11.16 9.35 -9.84
CA ARG A 113 12.21 10.14 -9.22
C ARG A 113 11.82 10.48 -7.79
N ILE A 114 12.68 10.15 -6.84
CA ILE A 114 12.51 10.56 -5.44
C ILE A 114 12.79 12.08 -5.35
N PRO A 115 11.83 12.90 -4.86
CA PRO A 115 12.07 14.33 -4.65
C PRO A 115 13.12 14.55 -3.56
N LYS A 116 14.20 15.30 -3.89
CA LYS A 116 15.32 15.59 -2.96
C LYS A 116 14.87 16.15 -1.61
N ARG A 117 13.81 16.96 -1.60
CA ARG A 117 13.23 17.57 -0.40
C ARG A 117 12.83 16.54 0.67
N LEU A 118 12.49 15.30 0.28
CA LEU A 118 12.17 14.23 1.23
C LEU A 118 13.37 13.82 2.09
N LEU A 119 14.59 13.98 1.57
CA LEU A 119 15.84 13.59 2.22
C LEU A 119 16.48 14.72 3.03
N GLU A 120 16.07 15.95 2.79
CA GLU A 120 16.59 17.16 3.46
C GLU A 120 15.93 17.40 4.83
N THR A 121 14.74 16.83 5.06
CA THR A 121 13.97 17.06 6.27
C THR A 121 14.13 15.89 7.24
N PRO A 122 14.65 16.11 8.46
CA PRO A 122 14.70 15.07 9.48
C PRO A 122 13.30 14.52 9.78
N THR A 123 13.19 13.20 9.91
CA THR A 123 11.92 12.55 10.24
C THR A 123 12.05 11.70 11.51
N LEU A 124 10.91 11.35 12.11
CA LEU A 124 10.88 10.57 13.35
C LEU A 124 11.47 9.15 13.20
N VAL A 125 11.45 8.59 11.98
CA VAL A 125 12.10 7.32 11.66
C VAL A 125 13.49 7.65 11.13
N ALA A 126 14.54 7.17 11.81
CA ALA A 126 15.93 7.37 11.40
C ALA A 126 16.47 6.17 10.61
N GLY A 127 17.63 6.34 9.97
CA GLY A 127 18.41 5.23 9.37
C GLY A 127 18.06 4.86 7.93
N TRP A 128 17.22 5.63 7.25
CA TRP A 128 16.89 5.43 5.83
C TRP A 128 17.45 6.57 4.99
N ASP A 129 17.77 6.26 3.73
CA ASP A 129 18.30 7.18 2.73
C ASP A 129 17.62 6.94 1.37
N GLU A 130 18.13 7.59 0.31
CA GLU A 130 17.61 7.40 -1.04
C GLU A 130 17.74 5.94 -1.52
N ASN A 131 18.85 5.29 -1.21
CA ASN A 131 19.11 3.90 -1.60
C ASN A 131 18.14 2.93 -0.93
N TYR A 132 17.79 3.17 0.34
CA TYR A 132 16.75 2.43 1.03
C TYR A 132 15.40 2.52 0.28
N LEU A 133 14.98 3.73 -0.09
CA LEU A 133 13.72 3.92 -0.83
C LEU A 133 13.74 3.24 -2.20
N ILE A 134 14.87 3.30 -2.91
CA ILE A 134 15.05 2.61 -4.19
C ILE A 134 14.84 1.09 -4.03
N LYS A 135 15.48 0.48 -3.02
CA LYS A 135 15.33 -0.96 -2.75
C LYS A 135 13.89 -1.36 -2.42
N VAL A 136 13.14 -0.50 -1.72
CA VAL A 136 11.71 -0.74 -1.48
C VAL A 136 10.93 -0.74 -2.79
N MET A 137 11.16 0.25 -3.66
CA MET A 137 10.50 0.33 -4.97
C MET A 137 10.86 -0.87 -5.87
N GLU A 138 12.10 -1.32 -5.86
CA GLU A 138 12.54 -2.53 -6.56
C GLU A 138 11.80 -3.77 -6.04
N SER A 139 11.68 -3.90 -4.72
CA SER A 139 10.94 -5.01 -4.08
C SER A 139 9.45 -4.97 -4.45
N VAL A 140 8.82 -3.78 -4.44
CA VAL A 140 7.43 -3.62 -4.90
C VAL A 140 7.29 -4.08 -6.36
N LYS A 141 8.20 -3.66 -7.23
CA LYS A 141 8.18 -4.06 -8.65
C LYS A 141 8.32 -5.58 -8.82
N GLU A 142 9.24 -6.21 -8.09
CA GLU A 142 9.43 -7.66 -8.11
C GLU A 142 8.13 -8.39 -7.73
N ILE A 143 7.51 -8.00 -6.60
CA ILE A 143 6.29 -8.61 -6.08
C ILE A 143 5.10 -8.41 -7.03
N MET A 144 4.98 -7.24 -7.66
CA MET A 144 3.88 -6.95 -8.59
C MET A 144 4.05 -7.61 -9.97
N SER A 145 5.29 -8.00 -10.33
CA SER A 145 5.61 -8.64 -11.61
C SER A 145 5.49 -10.17 -11.58
N SER A 146 5.50 -10.79 -10.40
CA SER A 146 5.22 -12.23 -10.19
C SER A 146 3.73 -12.53 -10.29
#